data_AF-G5K578-F1
#
_entry.id   AF-G5K578-F1
#
_cell.length_a   1.000
_cell.length_b   1.000
_cell.length_c   1.000
_cell.angle_alpha   90.00
_cell.angle_beta   90.00
_cell.angle_gamma   90.00
#
_symmetry.space_group_name_H-M   'P 1'
#
loop_
_entity.id
_entity.type
_entity.pdbx_description
1 polymer ?
#
loop_
_entity_poly.entity_id
_entity_poly.type
_entity_poly.pdbx_seq_one_letter_code
_entity_poly.pdbx_strand_id
1 'polypeptide(L)'
;MSFLLHFILQRGILKQWQKYSTKDLLFKNEDGNPKSIVNVNNMLNRIWRKHPDFKRITPHGFRHTHCSLLFEAGATIKEVQERLGHENIQTTMDIYTHVTQKAKNKVADKFASYIGF
;
A
#
# COMPACT_ATOMS: atom_id res chain seq x y z
N MET A 1 6.25 14.66 -15.17
CA MET A 1 6.07 13.93 -16.45
C MET A 1 5.82 12.41 -16.30
N SER A 2 6.20 11.74 -15.21
CA SER A 2 5.97 10.28 -15.02
C SER A 2 4.53 9.90 -14.58
N PHE A 3 3.86 10.76 -13.82
CA PHE A 3 2.52 10.47 -13.25
C PHE A 3 1.41 10.39 -14.31
N LEU A 4 1.49 11.22 -15.35
CA LEU A 4 0.54 11.22 -16.47
C LEU A 4 0.62 9.94 -17.30
N LEU A 5 1.83 9.42 -17.52
CA LEU A 5 2.02 8.21 -18.31
C LEU A 5 1.47 6.97 -17.59
N HIS A 6 1.67 6.87 -16.26
CA HIS A 6 1.12 5.80 -15.44
C HIS A 6 -0.41 5.84 -15.39
N PHE A 7 -1.00 7.03 -15.30
CA PHE A 7 -2.46 7.23 -15.28
C PHE A 7 -3.10 6.94 -16.64
N ILE A 8 -2.45 7.30 -17.74
CA ILE A 8 -2.91 7.01 -19.11
C ILE A 8 -2.84 5.51 -19.41
N LEU A 9 -1.76 4.82 -18.99
CA LEU A 9 -1.63 3.38 -19.13
C LEU A 9 -2.70 2.62 -18.34
N GLN A 10 -2.99 3.03 -17.09
CA GLN A 10 -4.08 2.46 -16.31
C GLN A 10 -5.44 2.64 -17.00
N ARG A 11 -5.72 3.83 -17.56
CA ARG A 11 -6.98 4.08 -18.28
C ARG A 11 -7.10 3.29 -19.59
N GLY A 12 -6.00 3.09 -20.31
CA GLY A 12 -5.97 2.27 -21.52
C GLY A 12 -6.28 0.80 -21.25
N ILE A 13 -5.68 0.23 -20.21
CA ILE A 13 -5.91 -1.16 -19.77
C ILE A 13 -7.35 -1.35 -19.30
N LEU A 14 -7.91 -0.39 -18.55
CA LEU A 14 -9.28 -0.44 -18.06
C LEU A 14 -10.32 -0.38 -19.20
N LYS A 15 -10.10 0.45 -20.22
CA LYS A 15 -10.98 0.52 -21.40
C LYS A 15 -10.99 -0.77 -22.22
N GLN A 16 -9.83 -1.43 -22.35
CA GLN A 16 -9.74 -2.72 -23.03
C GLN A 16 -10.48 -3.82 -22.24
N TRP A 17 -10.41 -3.76 -20.90
CA TRP A 17 -11.08 -4.70 -20.00
C TRP A 17 -12.62 -4.56 -19.97
N GLN A 18 -13.13 -3.33 -20.05
CA GLN A 18 -14.57 -3.06 -20.05
C GLN A 18 -15.30 -3.72 -21.23
N LYS A 19 -14.59 -3.97 -22.34
CA LYS A 19 -15.12 -4.66 -23.52
C LYS A 19 -15.38 -6.16 -23.31
N TYR A 20 -14.79 -6.78 -22.28
CA TYR A 20 -14.85 -8.23 -22.03
C TYR A 20 -15.55 -8.61 -20.72
N SER A 21 -16.16 -7.66 -20.00
CA SER A 21 -16.79 -7.91 -18.69
C SER A 21 -18.31 -7.84 -18.77
N THR A 22 -18.99 -8.97 -18.59
CA THR A 22 -20.46 -9.10 -18.53
C THR A 22 -21.06 -8.81 -17.14
N LYS A 23 -20.23 -8.78 -16.10
CA LYS A 23 -20.50 -8.19 -14.78
C LYS A 23 -19.31 -7.29 -14.48
N ASP A 24 -19.52 -6.05 -14.04
CA ASP A 24 -18.49 -4.99 -13.90
C ASP A 24 -17.38 -5.26 -12.84
N LEU A 25 -17.00 -6.51 -12.60
CA LEU A 25 -15.97 -6.90 -11.63
C LEU A 25 -14.64 -7.21 -12.32
N LEU A 26 -13.60 -6.47 -11.96
CA LEU A 26 -12.22 -6.69 -12.44
C LEU A 26 -11.62 -8.00 -11.89
N PHE A 27 -11.96 -8.38 -10.65
CA PHE A 27 -11.44 -9.57 -9.98
C PHE A 27 -12.54 -10.60 -9.76
N LYS A 28 -12.75 -11.45 -10.76
CA LYS A 28 -13.71 -12.56 -10.72
C LYS A 28 -13.02 -13.91 -10.60
N ASN A 29 -13.72 -14.87 -10.01
CA ASN A 29 -13.44 -16.30 -10.15
C ASN A 29 -13.92 -16.80 -11.53
N GLU A 30 -13.61 -18.05 -11.86
CA GLU A 30 -14.04 -18.70 -13.11
C GLU A 30 -15.57 -18.68 -13.27
N ASP A 31 -16.32 -18.75 -12.15
CA ASP A 31 -17.78 -18.67 -12.11
C ASP A 31 -18.35 -17.24 -12.24
N GLY A 32 -17.51 -16.22 -12.43
CA GLY A 32 -17.95 -14.82 -12.55
C GLY A 32 -18.33 -14.13 -11.23
N ASN A 33 -18.09 -14.79 -10.09
CA ASN A 33 -18.30 -14.24 -8.75
C ASN A 33 -17.06 -13.47 -8.24
N PRO A 34 -17.19 -12.55 -7.27
CA PRO A 34 -16.05 -11.84 -6.68
C PRO A 34 -14.99 -12.80 -6.14
N LYS A 35 -13.72 -12.51 -6.43
CA LYS A 35 -12.61 -13.31 -5.91
C LYS A 35 -12.49 -13.13 -4.40
N SER A 36 -12.56 -14.23 -3.65
CA SER A 36 -12.50 -14.21 -2.18
C SER A 36 -11.16 -13.68 -1.66
N ILE A 37 -11.20 -12.89 -0.59
CA ILE A 37 -10.01 -12.39 0.15
C ILE A 37 -9.17 -13.57 0.67
N VAL A 38 -9.81 -14.70 1.00
CA VAL A 38 -9.11 -15.93 1.43
C VAL A 38 -8.16 -16.43 0.35
N ASN A 39 -8.52 -16.28 -0.93
CA ASN A 39 -7.65 -16.69 -2.04
C ASN A 39 -6.37 -15.84 -2.10
N VAL A 40 -6.43 -14.57 -1.71
CA VAL A 40 -5.26 -13.69 -1.67
C VAL A 40 -4.32 -14.12 -0.55
N ASN A 41 -4.83 -14.40 0.64
CA ASN A 41 -4.03 -14.92 1.75
C ASN A 41 -3.39 -16.27 1.42
N ASN A 42 -4.15 -17.18 0.80
CA ASN A 42 -3.64 -18.49 0.38
C ASN A 42 -2.56 -18.36 -0.70
N MET A 43 -2.72 -17.43 -1.64
CA MET A 43 -1.71 -17.11 -2.63
C MET A 43 -0.42 -16.61 -1.97
N LEU A 44 -0.51 -15.66 -1.03
CA LEU A 44 0.65 -15.15 -0.29
C LEU A 44 1.35 -16.25 0.52
N ASN A 45 0.58 -17.10 1.21
CA ASN A 45 1.13 -18.25 1.92
C ASN A 45 1.84 -19.22 0.98
N ARG A 46 1.31 -19.46 -0.23
CA ARG A 46 1.96 -20.31 -1.24
C ARG A 46 3.28 -19.73 -1.72
N ILE A 47 3.37 -18.42 -1.92
CA ILE A 47 4.62 -17.73 -2.29
C ILE A 47 5.64 -17.86 -1.16
N TRP A 48 5.22 -17.57 0.08
CA TRP A 48 6.08 -17.69 1.25
C TRP A 48 6.62 -19.13 1.43
N ARG A 49 5.79 -20.15 1.21
CA ARG A 49 6.23 -21.55 1.29
C ARG A 49 7.29 -21.93 0.25
N LYS A 50 7.35 -21.22 -0.88
CA LYS A 50 8.40 -21.40 -1.91
C LYS A 50 9.66 -20.59 -1.62
N HIS A 51 9.52 -19.50 -0.87
CA HIS A 51 10.59 -18.55 -0.54
C HIS A 51 10.58 -18.30 0.97
N PRO A 52 11.02 -19.29 1.79
CA PRO A 52 10.96 -19.19 3.24
C PRO A 52 11.83 -18.06 3.79
N ASP A 53 12.82 -17.61 3.03
CA ASP A 53 13.72 -16.49 3.36
C ASP A 53 12.99 -15.14 3.38
N PHE A 54 11.80 -15.06 2.78
CA PHE A 54 11.00 -13.84 2.77
C PHE A 54 10.26 -13.68 4.09
N LYS A 55 10.23 -12.43 4.58
CA LYS A 55 9.40 -12.07 5.72
C LYS A 55 7.94 -12.32 5.37
N ARG A 56 7.24 -13.07 6.22
CA ARG A 56 5.82 -13.34 6.07
C ARG A 56 5.03 -12.02 6.17
N ILE A 57 4.22 -11.74 5.16
CA ILE A 57 3.43 -10.51 5.05
C ILE A 57 1.99 -10.83 4.65
N THR A 58 1.05 -10.06 5.20
CA THR A 58 -0.39 -10.16 4.90
C THR A 58 -0.82 -9.00 4.00
N PRO A 59 -2.02 -9.06 3.37
CA PRO A 59 -2.57 -7.93 2.62
C PRO A 59 -2.65 -6.64 3.46
N HIS A 60 -2.95 -6.78 4.75
CA HIS A 60 -2.92 -5.66 5.67
C HIS A 60 -1.49 -5.13 5.86
N GLY A 61 -0.49 -6.00 6.02
CA GLY A 61 0.92 -5.61 6.08
C GLY A 61 1.40 -4.84 4.83
N PHE A 62 0.91 -5.19 3.63
CA PHE A 62 1.17 -4.39 2.43
C PHE A 62 0.54 -2.99 2.50
N ARG A 63 -0.69 -2.88 3.01
CA ARG A 63 -1.34 -1.58 3.24
C ARG A 63 -0.56 -0.71 4.24
N HIS A 64 -0.04 -1.31 5.31
CA HIS A 64 0.83 -0.64 6.28
C HIS A 64 2.13 -0.13 5.64
N THR A 65 2.76 -0.98 4.81
CA THR A 65 3.99 -0.63 4.10
C THR A 65 3.76 0.53 3.13
N HIS A 66 2.66 0.49 2.37
CA HIS A 66 2.27 1.57 1.45
C HIS A 66 2.05 2.89 2.19
N CYS A 67 1.34 2.86 3.31
CA CYS A 67 1.13 4.04 4.15
C CYS A 67 2.44 4.61 4.70
N SER A 68 3.33 3.75 5.21
CA SER A 68 4.64 4.16 5.73
C SER A 68 5.49 4.83 4.65
N LEU A 69 5.52 4.27 3.45
CA LEU A 69 6.26 4.82 2.31
C LEU A 69 5.70 6.17 1.85
N LEU A 70 4.38 6.37 1.90
CA LEU A 70 3.77 7.66 1.58
C LEU A 70 4.22 8.74 2.58
N PHE A 71 4.26 8.41 3.88
CA PHE A 71 4.74 9.36 4.88
C PHE A 71 6.24 9.62 4.76
N GLU A 72 7.05 8.61 4.47
CA GLU A 72 8.48 8.80 4.19
C GLU A 72 8.73 9.65 2.93
N ALA A 73 7.83 9.58 1.95
CA ALA A 73 7.85 10.44 0.76
C ALA A 73 7.35 11.87 1.03
N GLY A 74 6.94 12.20 2.25
CA GLY A 74 6.50 13.54 2.66
C GLY A 74 5.01 13.82 2.41
N ALA A 75 4.20 12.80 2.13
CA ALA A 75 2.75 12.99 2.01
C ALA A 75 2.14 13.39 3.35
N THR A 76 1.16 14.29 3.31
CA THR A 76 0.39 14.71 4.48
C THR A 76 -0.60 13.62 4.89
N ILE A 77 -1.03 13.63 6.15
CA ILE A 77 -2.05 12.69 6.67
C ILE A 77 -3.30 12.70 5.80
N LYS A 78 -3.75 13.88 5.37
CA LYS A 78 -4.97 14.04 4.59
C LYS A 78 -4.85 13.37 3.21
N GLU A 79 -3.73 13.55 2.52
CA GLU A 79 -3.46 12.91 1.22
C GLU A 79 -3.38 11.39 1.35
N VAL A 80 -2.76 10.90 2.44
CA VAL A 80 -2.67 9.46 2.73
C VAL A 80 -4.05 8.87 3.03
N GLN A 81 -4.87 9.56 3.84
CA GLN A 81 -6.24 9.15 4.16
C GLN A 81 -7.13 9.09 2.91
N GLU A 82 -7.09 10.11 2.07
CA GLU A 82 -7.85 10.16 0.82
C GLU A 82 -7.44 9.01 -0.12
N ARG A 83 -6.14 8.76 -0.23
CA ARG A 83 -5.60 7.68 -1.09
C ARG A 83 -5.93 6.27 -0.59
N LEU A 84 -5.93 6.07 0.72
CA LEU A 84 -6.19 4.77 1.34
C LEU A 84 -7.69 4.49 1.54
N GLY A 85 -8.53 5.53 1.45
CA GLY A 85 -9.96 5.46 1.75
C GLY A 85 -10.24 5.54 3.25
N HIS A 86 -11.42 6.06 3.59
CA HIS A 86 -11.83 6.44 4.95
C HIS A 86 -12.05 5.28 5.93
N GLU A 87 -12.09 4.02 5.45
CA GLU A 87 -12.44 2.88 6.30
C GLU A 87 -11.41 2.57 7.39
N ASN A 88 -10.15 3.00 7.24
CA ASN A 88 -9.11 2.62 8.20
C ASN A 88 -8.21 3.80 8.60
N ILE A 89 -8.85 4.78 9.25
CA ILE A 89 -8.20 5.94 9.83
C ILE A 89 -7.24 5.56 10.96
N GLN A 90 -7.61 4.57 11.78
CA GLN A 90 -6.81 4.13 12.93
C GLN A 90 -5.42 3.63 12.48
N THR A 91 -5.38 2.74 11.50
CA THR A 91 -4.12 2.25 10.92
C THR A 91 -3.26 3.40 10.39
N THR A 92 -3.88 4.37 9.71
CA THR A 92 -3.17 5.52 9.14
C THR A 92 -2.55 6.38 10.24
N MET A 93 -3.28 6.63 11.33
CA MET A 93 -2.83 7.42 12.48
C MET A 93 -1.71 6.72 13.26
N ASP A 94 -1.83 5.41 13.47
CA ASP A 94 -0.82 4.61 14.18
C ASP A 94 0.52 4.66 13.43
N ILE A 95 0.49 4.45 12.10
CA ILE A 95 1.68 4.52 11.24
C ILE A 95 2.24 5.93 11.21
N TYR A 96 1.39 6.94 11.02
CA TYR A 96 1.82 8.34 11.00
C TYR A 96 2.58 8.72 12.27
N THR A 97 2.03 8.36 13.42
CA THR A 97 2.63 8.66 14.73
C THR A 97 4.00 8.01 14.85
N HIS A 98 4.12 6.74 14.47
CA HIS A 98 5.38 6.02 14.53
C HIS A 98 6.45 6.58 13.57
N VAL A 99 6.09 6.84 12.31
CA VAL A 99 7.01 7.41 11.30
C VAL A 99 7.48 8.81 11.72
N THR A 100 6.55 9.63 12.22
CA THR A 100 6.86 10.99 12.70
C THR A 100 7.78 10.96 13.92
N GLN A 101 7.53 10.07 14.88
CA GLN A 101 8.40 9.94 16.06
C GLN A 101 9.82 9.51 15.66
N LYS A 102 9.95 8.55 14.75
CA LYS A 102 11.24 8.12 14.22
C LYS A 102 11.97 9.26 13.50
N ALA A 103 11.25 10.07 12.71
CA ALA A 103 11.81 11.24 12.05
C ALA A 103 12.31 12.28 13.06
N LYS A 104 11.52 12.57 14.12
CA LYS A 104 11.93 13.48 15.20
C LYS A 104 13.19 13.01 15.92
N ASN A 105 13.25 11.73 16.30
CA ASN A 105 14.43 11.16 16.95
C ASN A 105 15.66 11.26 16.04
N LYS A 106 15.53 10.92 14.75
CA LYS A 106 16.62 11.03 13.78
C LYS A 106 17.12 12.48 13.61
N VAL A 107 16.24 13.47 13.71
CA VAL A 107 16.62 14.89 13.68
C VAL A 107 17.34 15.28 14.96
N ALA A 108 16.85 14.84 16.12
CA ALA A 108 17.50 15.08 17.41
C ALA A 108 18.90 14.46 17.46
N ASP A 109 19.06 13.21 16.99
CA ASP A 109 20.35 12.51 16.93
C ASP A 109 21.34 13.24 16.00
N LYS A 110 20.86 13.68 14.82
CA LYS A 110 21.67 14.48 13.89
C LYS A 110 22.09 15.81 14.51
N PHE A 111 21.20 16.46 15.23
CA PHE A 111 21.49 17.72 15.90
C PHE A 111 22.52 17.51 17.02
N ALA A 112 22.34 16.50 17.87
CA ALA A 112 23.27 16.11 18.93
C ALA A 112 24.68 15.83 18.37
N SER A 113 24.77 15.06 17.28
CA SER A 113 26.03 14.77 16.60
C SER A 113 26.68 16.02 15.99
N TYR A 114 25.89 16.98 15.49
CA TYR A 114 26.41 18.23 14.92
C TYR A 114 26.96 19.17 16.00
N ILE A 115 26.34 19.20 17.18
CA ILE A 115 26.77 20.05 18.32
C ILE A 115 27.84 19.40 19.19
N GLY A 116 28.26 18.15 18.90
CA GLY A 116 29.39 17.49 19.57
C GLY A 116 29.09 16.86 20.93
N PHE A 117 27.85 16.37 21.13
CA PHE A 117 27.52 15.46 22.23
C PHE A 117 27.62 14.00 21.79
#